data_AF-A0A7C7RYP1-F1
#
_entry.id   AF-A0A7C7RYP1-F1
#
_cell.length_a   1.000
_cell.length_b   1.000
_cell.length_c   1.000
_cell.angle_alpha   90.00
_cell.angle_beta   90.00
_cell.angle_gamma   90.00
#
_symmetry.space_group_name_H-M   'P 1'
#
loop_
_entity.id
_entity.type
_entity.pdbx_description
1 polymer ?
#
loop_
_entity_poly.entity_id
_entity_poly.type
_entity_poly.pdbx_seq_one_letter_code
_entity_poly.pdbx_strand_id
1 'polypeptide(L)'
;MPYRCRECGYRSPKWLGRCPRCGGWDSFEEVREGEEGVGWIGSRPQALPQVKKPPLERVSTGIREVDRLLGGGLIPGSVILFGGEPGIGKSTLLLQLAAALAGSGSKVLYVSGEEAPAQVKLRAERLGIQTPELYLLSEQHLLRIVKAIEELSPQVLVVDSLQTVVARPEGGDIGGVAQVREAAAQLARLAKGLEMTCFLVSHITKGGEFAGPKTVEHLVDVAVYLEGTREGDLRILRSVKNRFGSTNEVAVFQMGEEGLIEVPDPATFFVPRDRPARPGAAVVPVLEGTRPLLVEIQALVAPSMGYGPPQRRMAGLDFNRVSVLLAVIEKRLGAHIGATDVYLAVAGGLEVREPAVDLGVCAAVLSSLR
;
A
#
# COMPACT_ATOMS: atom_id res chain seq x y z
N MET A 1 -24.09 32.95 -8.80
CA MET A 1 -23.89 33.87 -7.65
C MET A 1 -22.39 34.10 -7.52
N PRO A 2 -21.87 35.30 -7.88
CA PRO A 2 -20.46 35.49 -8.13
C PRO A 2 -19.63 35.82 -6.89
N TYR A 3 -20.16 35.82 -5.66
CA TYR A 3 -19.33 36.07 -4.47
C TYR A 3 -19.50 34.98 -3.42
N ARG A 4 -18.40 34.47 -2.86
CA ARG A 4 -18.36 33.47 -1.78
C ARG A 4 -17.52 33.95 -0.62
N CYS A 5 -17.99 33.81 0.60
CA CYS A 5 -17.20 34.08 1.80
C CYS A 5 -16.16 32.96 2.02
N ARG A 6 -14.88 33.33 2.09
CA ARG A 6 -13.72 32.44 2.34
C ARG A 6 -13.78 31.72 3.68
N GLU A 7 -14.40 32.32 4.68
CA GLU A 7 -14.44 31.78 6.05
C GLU A 7 -15.59 30.80 6.28
N CYS A 8 -16.78 31.07 5.74
CA CYS A 8 -17.99 30.29 6.06
C CYS A 8 -18.80 29.81 4.84
N GLY A 9 -18.32 30.08 3.63
CA GLY A 9 -18.93 29.63 2.38
C GLY A 9 -20.24 30.32 1.99
N TYR A 10 -20.67 31.38 2.70
CA TYR A 10 -21.88 32.14 2.36
C TYR A 10 -21.79 32.74 0.95
N ARG A 11 -22.83 32.57 0.13
CA ARG A 11 -22.88 33.05 -1.26
C ARG A 11 -23.75 34.29 -1.40
N SER A 12 -23.30 35.26 -2.18
CA SER A 12 -24.01 36.51 -2.45
C SER A 12 -23.98 36.86 -3.93
N PRO A 13 -25.05 37.45 -4.49
CA PRO A 13 -25.06 37.97 -5.85
C PRO A 13 -24.22 39.25 -6.02
N LYS A 14 -23.88 39.94 -4.93
CA LYS A 14 -23.10 41.19 -4.90
C LYS A 14 -22.05 41.15 -3.79
N TRP A 15 -20.95 41.90 -3.93
CA TRP A 15 -19.96 42.04 -2.87
C TRP A 15 -20.61 42.66 -1.63
N LEU A 16 -20.47 41.99 -0.49
CA LEU A 16 -20.92 42.51 0.80
C LEU A 16 -19.68 42.69 1.66
N GLY A 17 -19.34 43.92 2.07
CA GLY A 17 -18.13 44.18 2.86
C GLY A 17 -18.06 43.37 4.16
N ARG A 18 -19.20 42.96 4.71
CA ARG A 18 -19.31 42.09 5.88
C ARG A 18 -20.17 40.87 5.57
N CYS A 19 -19.70 39.67 5.91
CA CYS A 19 -20.48 38.45 5.76
C CYS A 19 -21.67 38.42 6.73
N PRO A 20 -22.92 38.26 6.25
CA PRO A 20 -24.08 38.19 7.12
C PRO A 20 -24.17 36.89 7.93
N ARG A 21 -23.36 35.88 7.58
CA ARG A 21 -23.34 34.57 8.27
C ARG A 21 -22.30 34.49 9.38
N CYS A 22 -21.02 34.75 9.08
CA CYS A 22 -19.94 34.67 10.08
C CYS A 22 -19.54 36.03 10.67
N GLY A 23 -20.02 37.14 10.10
CA GLY A 23 -19.67 38.48 10.56
C GLY A 23 -18.30 38.99 10.13
N GLY A 24 -17.50 38.19 9.40
CA GLY A 24 -16.16 38.55 8.92
C GLY A 24 -16.17 39.64 7.85
N TRP A 25 -15.27 40.61 7.97
CA TRP A 25 -15.07 41.72 7.04
C TRP A 25 -14.09 41.33 5.92
N ASP A 26 -14.30 41.84 4.71
CA ASP A 26 -13.49 41.55 3.50
C ASP A 26 -13.26 40.05 3.23
N SER A 27 -14.20 39.24 3.68
CA SER A 27 -14.13 37.79 3.60
C SER A 27 -14.65 37.24 2.26
N PHE A 28 -15.26 38.05 1.40
CA PHE A 28 -15.76 37.60 0.10
C PHE A 28 -14.65 37.46 -0.95
N GLU A 29 -14.85 36.53 -1.88
CA GLU A 29 -14.05 36.35 -3.09
C GLU A 29 -15.00 36.23 -4.29
N GLU A 30 -14.58 36.70 -5.45
CA GLU A 30 -15.37 36.60 -6.68
C GLU A 30 -15.23 35.19 -7.28
N VAL A 31 -16.35 34.46 -7.37
CA VAL A 31 -16.49 33.15 -8.00
C VAL A 31 -17.01 33.37 -9.41
N ARG A 32 -16.18 33.13 -10.43
CA ARG A 32 -16.61 33.20 -11.83
C ARG A 32 -17.68 32.13 -12.09
N GLU A 33 -18.85 32.54 -12.59
CA GLU A 33 -19.84 31.61 -13.15
C GLU A 33 -19.23 30.98 -14.41
N GLY A 34 -18.88 29.70 -14.31
CA GLY A 34 -18.10 28.99 -15.33
C GLY A 34 -17.28 27.83 -14.77
N GLU A 35 -17.07 27.74 -13.45
CA GLU A 35 -16.67 26.49 -12.83
C GLU A 35 -17.91 25.64 -12.52
N GLU A 36 -18.65 25.27 -13.55
CA GLU A 36 -19.32 23.97 -13.50
C GLU A 36 -18.18 22.96 -13.35
N GLY A 37 -17.97 22.47 -12.12
CA GLY A 37 -16.98 21.43 -11.87
C GLY A 37 -17.20 20.34 -12.90
N VAL A 38 -16.22 20.14 -13.78
CA VAL A 38 -16.39 19.29 -14.95
C VAL A 38 -16.62 17.87 -14.44
N GLY A 39 -17.89 17.50 -14.34
CA GLY A 39 -18.36 16.20 -13.93
C GLY A 39 -18.20 15.26 -15.11
N TRP A 40 -16.98 14.78 -15.35
CA TRP A 40 -16.65 13.90 -16.48
C TRP A 40 -17.29 12.50 -16.40
N ILE A 41 -18.11 12.22 -15.39
CA ILE A 41 -18.93 11.00 -15.31
C ILE A 41 -20.41 11.42 -15.38
N GLY A 42 -20.82 11.86 -16.57
CA GLY A 42 -22.18 12.33 -16.86
C GLY A 42 -23.03 11.25 -17.53
N SER A 43 -23.11 10.04 -16.97
CA SER A 43 -24.09 9.07 -17.47
C SER A 43 -25.49 9.51 -17.04
N ARG A 44 -26.44 9.59 -17.98
CA ARG A 44 -27.86 9.77 -17.64
C ARG A 44 -28.30 8.64 -16.69
N PRO A 45 -29.17 8.91 -15.70
CA PRO A 45 -29.71 7.84 -14.87
C PRO A 45 -30.37 6.77 -15.74
N GLN A 46 -29.94 5.52 -15.58
CA GLN A 46 -30.51 4.35 -16.24
C GLN A 46 -30.95 3.35 -15.18
N ALA A 47 -32.04 2.62 -15.45
CA ALA A 47 -32.42 1.52 -14.57
C ALA A 47 -31.31 0.47 -14.59
N LEU A 48 -30.92 -0.06 -13.42
CA LEU A 48 -29.81 -1.01 -13.31
C LEU A 48 -29.90 -2.20 -14.31
N PRO A 49 -31.09 -2.78 -14.59
CA PRO A 49 -31.22 -3.85 -15.59
C PRO A 49 -30.92 -3.42 -17.04
N GLN A 50 -30.95 -2.13 -17.36
CA GLN A 50 -30.68 -1.57 -18.68
C GLN A 50 -29.19 -1.23 -18.88
N VAL A 51 -28.41 -1.19 -17.79
CA VAL A 51 -26.98 -0.95 -17.84
C VAL A 51 -26.32 -2.16 -18.49
N LYS A 52 -25.84 -1.97 -19.72
CA LYS A 52 -25.04 -3.00 -20.40
C LYS A 52 -23.77 -3.23 -19.59
N LYS A 53 -23.50 -4.50 -19.25
CA LYS A 53 -22.23 -4.92 -18.65
C LYS A 53 -21.28 -5.32 -19.79
N PRO A 54 -20.40 -4.42 -20.28
CA PRO A 54 -19.33 -4.88 -21.15
C PRO A 54 -18.49 -5.93 -20.40
N PRO A 55 -17.90 -6.90 -21.11
CA PRO A 55 -16.91 -7.78 -20.49
C PRO A 55 -15.80 -6.92 -19.88
N LEU A 56 -15.45 -7.20 -18.62
CA LEU A 56 -14.28 -6.59 -17.98
C LEU A 56 -13.05 -7.23 -18.61
N GLU A 57 -12.51 -6.61 -19.66
CA GLU A 57 -11.24 -7.00 -20.25
C GLU A 57 -10.11 -6.60 -19.30
N ARG A 58 -9.40 -7.60 -18.78
CA ARG A 58 -8.26 -7.40 -17.90
C ARG A 58 -6.97 -7.41 -18.71
N VAL A 59 -6.10 -6.45 -18.42
CA VAL A 59 -4.75 -6.38 -18.98
C VAL A 59 -3.80 -7.03 -17.98
N SER A 60 -3.10 -8.09 -18.39
CA SER A 60 -2.06 -8.69 -17.55
C SER A 60 -0.93 -7.68 -17.33
N THR A 61 -0.43 -7.61 -16.11
CA THR A 61 0.72 -6.78 -15.76
C THR A 61 2.05 -7.40 -16.19
N GLY A 62 2.05 -8.67 -16.61
CA GLY A 62 3.27 -9.46 -16.82
C GLY A 62 3.91 -9.96 -15.52
N ILE A 63 3.40 -9.57 -14.35
CA ILE A 63 3.85 -10.04 -13.03
C ILE A 63 2.71 -10.85 -12.41
N ARG A 64 2.85 -12.17 -12.36
CA ARG A 64 1.76 -13.11 -12.04
C ARG A 64 1.19 -12.90 -10.64
N GLU A 65 2.04 -12.60 -9.66
CA GLU A 65 1.66 -12.34 -8.28
C GLU A 65 0.85 -11.04 -8.16
N VAL A 66 1.20 -10.00 -8.93
CA VAL A 66 0.42 -8.75 -9.00
C VAL A 66 -0.93 -9.00 -9.68
N ASP A 67 -0.95 -9.74 -10.80
CA ASP A 67 -2.19 -10.09 -11.48
C ASP A 67 -3.15 -10.81 -10.54
N ARG A 68 -2.66 -11.80 -9.78
CA ARG A 68 -3.48 -12.50 -8.78
C ARG A 68 -4.03 -11.54 -7.73
N LEU A 69 -3.18 -10.70 -7.16
CA LEU A 69 -3.57 -9.69 -6.16
C LEU A 69 -4.68 -8.76 -6.68
N LEU A 70 -4.62 -8.39 -7.96
CA LEU A 70 -5.58 -7.50 -8.60
C LEU A 70 -6.84 -8.22 -9.14
N GLY A 71 -6.95 -9.54 -8.92
CA GLY A 71 -8.10 -10.35 -9.34
C GLY A 71 -8.03 -10.80 -10.81
N GLY A 72 -6.83 -10.93 -11.36
CA GLY A 72 -6.53 -11.43 -12.71
C GLY A 72 -5.92 -10.39 -13.67
N GLY A 73 -5.49 -9.23 -13.18
CA GLY A 73 -4.88 -8.15 -13.98
C GLY A 73 -5.56 -6.79 -13.80
N LEU A 74 -5.04 -5.79 -14.51
CA LEU A 74 -5.49 -4.41 -14.50
C LEU A 74 -6.81 -4.23 -15.21
N ILE A 75 -7.58 -3.24 -14.76
CA ILE A 75 -8.82 -2.83 -15.40
C ILE A 75 -8.61 -1.43 -15.99
N PRO A 76 -8.90 -1.23 -17.29
CA PRO A 76 -8.86 0.10 -17.90
C PRO A 76 -9.69 1.12 -17.11
N GLY A 77 -9.17 2.34 -16.99
CA GLY A 77 -9.79 3.41 -16.21
C GLY A 77 -9.76 3.23 -14.69
N SER A 78 -9.05 2.22 -14.17
CA SER A 78 -8.92 2.01 -12.72
C SER A 78 -7.82 2.86 -12.09
N VAL A 79 -8.02 3.22 -10.82
CA VAL A 79 -7.04 3.95 -10.02
C VAL A 79 -6.55 3.07 -8.88
N ILE A 80 -5.23 2.87 -8.82
CA ILE A 80 -4.56 1.96 -7.88
C ILE A 80 -3.60 2.77 -7.00
N LEU A 81 -3.86 2.82 -5.70
CA LEU A 81 -2.97 3.41 -4.72
C LEU A 81 -1.90 2.40 -4.28
N PHE A 82 -0.63 2.79 -4.38
CA PHE A 82 0.52 2.02 -3.97
C PHE A 82 1.17 2.64 -2.71
N GLY A 83 0.83 2.08 -1.55
CA GLY A 83 1.30 2.52 -0.24
C GLY A 83 2.52 1.74 0.25
N GLY A 84 3.26 2.32 1.19
CA GLY A 84 4.35 1.63 1.89
C GLY A 84 5.38 2.59 2.49
N GLU A 85 6.24 2.09 3.38
CA GLU A 85 7.30 2.89 3.99
C GLU A 85 8.31 3.39 2.93
N PRO A 86 8.97 4.55 3.11
CA PRO A 86 10.10 4.95 2.27
C PRO A 86 11.19 3.85 2.23
N GLY A 87 11.82 3.67 1.08
CA GLY A 87 12.90 2.67 0.91
C GLY A 87 12.45 1.20 0.80
N ILE A 88 11.15 0.88 0.95
CA ILE A 88 10.68 -0.51 0.95
C ILE A 88 10.74 -1.20 -0.43
N GLY A 89 10.87 -0.43 -1.51
CA GLY A 89 10.93 -0.94 -2.89
C GLY A 89 9.73 -0.60 -3.78
N LYS A 90 8.88 0.37 -3.41
CA LYS A 90 7.70 0.78 -4.20
C LYS A 90 8.08 1.19 -5.63
N SER A 91 8.99 2.15 -5.77
CA SER A 91 9.45 2.65 -7.06
C SER A 91 10.15 1.57 -7.88
N THR A 92 10.86 0.64 -7.23
CA THR A 92 11.46 -0.54 -7.90
C THR A 92 10.37 -1.42 -8.51
N LEU A 93 9.37 -1.84 -7.72
CA LEU A 93 8.30 -2.70 -8.19
C LEU A 93 7.46 -2.03 -9.28
N LEU A 94 7.14 -0.74 -9.11
CA LEU A 94 6.38 0.01 -10.10
C LEU A 94 7.13 0.23 -11.39
N LEU A 95 8.45 0.43 -11.34
CA LEU A 95 9.27 0.53 -12.54
C LEU A 95 9.34 -0.82 -13.28
N GLN A 96 9.47 -1.94 -12.56
CA GLN A 96 9.36 -3.29 -13.15
C GLN A 96 7.98 -3.54 -13.76
N LEU A 97 6.91 -3.13 -13.07
CA LEU A 97 5.53 -3.23 -13.56
C LEU A 97 5.31 -2.39 -14.82
N ALA A 98 5.79 -1.14 -14.81
CA ALA A 98 5.72 -0.23 -15.94
C ALA A 98 6.48 -0.79 -17.15
N ALA A 99 7.66 -1.36 -16.93
CA ALA A 99 8.44 -2.03 -17.97
C ALA A 99 7.72 -3.27 -18.52
N ALA A 100 7.16 -4.13 -17.66
CA ALA A 100 6.44 -5.31 -18.10
C ALA A 100 5.21 -4.96 -18.96
N LEU A 101 4.45 -3.93 -18.54
CA LEU A 101 3.33 -3.38 -19.31
C LEU A 101 3.79 -2.78 -20.65
N ALA A 102 4.87 -2.00 -20.66
CA ALA A 102 5.46 -1.46 -21.88
C ALA A 102 5.95 -2.57 -22.84
N GLY A 103 6.58 -3.62 -22.30
CA GLY A 103 7.03 -4.79 -23.05
C GLY A 103 5.88 -5.60 -23.67
N SER A 104 4.68 -5.54 -23.07
CA SER A 104 3.45 -6.14 -23.63
C SER A 104 2.78 -5.29 -24.73
N GLY A 105 3.36 -4.13 -25.07
CA GLY A 105 2.86 -3.20 -26.09
C GLY A 105 1.96 -2.09 -25.55
N SER A 106 1.81 -1.95 -24.23
CA SER A 106 1.06 -0.83 -23.65
C SER A 106 1.90 0.44 -23.62
N LYS A 107 1.33 1.58 -23.99
CA LYS A 107 2.03 2.86 -23.82
C LYS A 107 1.99 3.31 -22.35
N VAL A 108 3.15 3.43 -21.71
CA VAL A 108 3.26 3.74 -20.27
C VAL A 108 3.95 5.08 -20.04
N LEU A 109 3.32 5.96 -19.25
CA LEU A 109 3.92 7.22 -18.78
C LEU A 109 4.28 7.09 -17.29
N TYR A 110 5.57 7.10 -16.98
CA TYR A 110 6.09 7.18 -15.63
C TYR A 110 6.41 8.63 -15.28
N VAL A 111 5.68 9.20 -14.32
CA VAL A 111 5.89 10.55 -13.81
C VAL A 111 6.63 10.48 -12.49
N SER A 112 7.83 11.06 -12.45
CA SER A 112 8.65 11.20 -11.25
C SER A 112 8.67 12.65 -10.78
N GLY A 113 8.19 12.92 -9.58
CA GLY A 113 8.34 14.25 -8.97
C GLY A 113 9.46 14.33 -7.92
N GLU A 114 9.98 13.19 -7.47
CA GLU A 114 11.04 13.10 -6.46
C GLU A 114 12.43 12.98 -7.08
N GLU A 115 12.57 12.21 -8.16
CA GLU A 115 13.87 11.80 -8.70
C GLU A 115 14.13 12.40 -10.07
N ALA A 116 15.39 12.79 -10.31
CA ALA A 116 15.82 13.29 -11.60
C ALA A 116 15.81 12.17 -12.67
N PRO A 117 15.60 12.51 -13.96
CA PRO A 117 15.53 11.51 -15.03
C PRO A 117 16.73 10.56 -15.10
N ALA A 118 17.94 11.07 -14.85
CA ALA A 118 19.16 10.29 -14.85
C ALA A 118 19.18 9.22 -13.73
N GLN A 119 18.61 9.51 -12.56
CA GLN A 119 18.56 8.57 -11.44
C GLN A 119 17.58 7.43 -11.71
N VAL A 120 16.40 7.76 -12.27
CA VAL A 120 15.43 6.75 -12.69
C VAL A 120 16.02 5.87 -13.80
N LYS A 121 16.73 6.47 -14.78
CA LYS A 121 17.42 5.74 -15.84
C LYS A 121 18.46 4.76 -15.30
N LEU A 122 19.33 5.19 -14.38
CA LEU A 122 20.32 4.30 -13.75
C LEU A 122 19.66 3.12 -13.04
N ARG A 123 18.53 3.34 -12.36
CA ARG A 123 17.75 2.27 -11.75
C ARG A 123 17.18 1.33 -12.80
N ALA A 124 16.60 1.86 -13.88
CA ALA A 124 16.06 1.08 -14.98
C ALA A 124 17.14 0.19 -15.62
N GLU A 125 18.34 0.74 -15.86
CA GLU A 125 19.49 -0.01 -16.39
C GLU A 125 19.92 -1.15 -15.47
N ARG A 126 19.99 -0.91 -14.15
CA ARG A 126 20.29 -1.96 -13.16
C ARG A 126 19.24 -3.08 -13.17
N LEU A 127 17.98 -2.74 -13.38
CA LEU A 127 16.87 -3.70 -13.47
C LEU A 127 16.77 -4.36 -14.85
N GLY A 128 17.69 -4.07 -15.78
CA GLY A 128 17.66 -4.62 -17.15
C GLY A 128 16.52 -4.10 -18.02
N ILE A 129 15.93 -2.96 -17.68
CA ILE A 129 14.75 -2.41 -18.37
C ILE A 129 15.18 -1.66 -19.63
N GLN A 130 14.76 -2.18 -20.79
CA GLN A 130 14.99 -1.58 -22.10
C GLN A 130 13.72 -1.65 -22.97
N THR A 131 12.66 -0.98 -22.52
CA THR A 131 11.33 -1.05 -23.16
C THR A 131 11.01 0.26 -23.88
N PRO A 132 10.77 0.26 -25.21
CA PRO A 132 10.60 1.48 -25.99
C PRO A 132 9.31 2.25 -25.64
N GLU A 133 8.26 1.56 -25.18
CA GLU A 133 6.96 2.16 -24.83
C GLU A 133 6.88 2.67 -23.38
N LEU A 134 8.02 2.77 -22.68
CA LEU A 134 8.11 3.34 -21.34
C LEU A 134 8.65 4.78 -21.41
N TYR A 135 7.76 5.74 -21.22
CA TYR A 135 8.07 7.17 -21.25
C TYR A 135 8.29 7.69 -19.83
N LEU A 136 9.32 8.51 -19.63
CA LEU A 136 9.62 9.12 -18.34
C LEU A 136 9.41 10.63 -18.41
N LEU A 137 8.65 11.18 -17.46
CA LEU A 137 8.46 12.61 -17.28
C LEU A 137 8.88 12.99 -15.86
N SER A 138 9.82 13.92 -15.72
CA SER A 138 10.11 14.53 -14.42
C SER A 138 9.37 15.85 -14.30
N GLU A 139 8.24 15.83 -13.59
CA GLU A 139 7.37 16.99 -13.45
C GLU A 139 6.55 16.90 -12.17
N GLN A 140 6.35 18.05 -11.52
CA GLN A 140 5.59 18.20 -10.28
C GLN A 140 4.27 18.93 -10.52
N HIS A 141 4.19 19.77 -11.54
CA HIS A 141 3.02 20.59 -11.81
C HIS A 141 1.92 19.80 -12.52
N LEU A 142 0.76 19.64 -11.87
CA LEU A 142 -0.34 18.80 -12.39
C LEU A 142 -0.77 19.17 -13.81
N LEU A 143 -0.94 20.47 -14.12
CA LEU A 143 -1.34 20.89 -15.47
C LEU A 143 -0.36 20.47 -16.57
N ARG A 144 0.95 20.35 -16.27
CA ARG A 144 1.95 19.91 -17.24
C ARG A 144 1.92 18.40 -17.41
N ILE A 145 1.68 17.67 -16.32
CA ILE A 145 1.41 16.22 -16.36
C ILE A 145 0.18 15.95 -17.23
N VAL A 146 -0.91 16.71 -17.06
CA VAL A 146 -2.14 16.57 -17.88
C VAL A 146 -1.84 16.81 -19.36
N LYS A 147 -1.10 17.88 -19.72
CA LYS A 147 -0.71 18.13 -21.11
C LYS A 147 0.09 16.99 -21.72
N ALA A 148 1.05 16.45 -20.97
CA ALA A 148 1.83 15.29 -21.43
C ALA A 148 0.95 14.05 -21.64
N ILE A 149 -0.06 13.83 -20.79
CA ILE A 149 -1.05 12.75 -20.96
C ILE A 149 -1.87 12.96 -22.23
N GLU A 150 -2.34 14.19 -22.50
CA GLU A 150 -3.11 14.52 -23.71
C GLU A 150 -2.29 14.29 -24.99
N GLU A 151 -1.03 14.72 -25.00
CA GLU A 151 -0.11 14.57 -26.14
C GLU A 151 0.29 13.11 -26.38
N LEU A 152 0.61 12.37 -25.32
CA LEU A 152 1.13 11.01 -25.42
C LEU A 152 0.01 9.97 -25.56
N SER A 153 -1.16 10.24 -24.98
CA SER A 153 -2.29 9.30 -24.83
C SER A 153 -1.85 7.92 -24.28
N PRO A 154 -1.27 7.86 -23.07
CA PRO A 154 -0.82 6.60 -22.48
C PRO A 154 -1.99 5.73 -22.01
N GLN A 155 -1.82 4.41 -22.08
CA GLN A 155 -2.78 3.45 -21.51
C GLN A 155 -2.57 3.25 -20.01
N VAL A 156 -1.34 3.50 -19.53
CA VAL A 156 -0.96 3.38 -18.12
C VAL A 156 -0.19 4.62 -17.68
N LEU A 157 -0.60 5.19 -16.56
CA LEU A 157 0.08 6.28 -15.87
C LEU A 157 0.61 5.79 -14.53
N VAL A 158 1.87 6.09 -14.22
CA VAL A 158 2.46 5.93 -12.89
C VAL A 158 2.85 7.30 -12.36
N VAL A 159 2.46 7.63 -11.13
CA VAL A 159 2.79 8.91 -10.46
C VAL A 159 3.55 8.62 -9.18
N ASP A 160 4.87 8.83 -9.20
CA ASP A 160 5.82 8.55 -8.12
C ASP A 160 6.54 9.83 -7.64
N SER A 161 6.12 10.48 -6.55
CA SER A 161 5.00 10.17 -5.67
C SER A 161 3.93 11.26 -5.69
N LEU A 162 2.71 10.90 -5.29
CA LEU A 162 1.58 11.82 -5.25
C LEU A 162 1.83 13.04 -4.36
N GLN A 163 2.65 12.91 -3.31
CA GLN A 163 3.04 14.01 -2.42
C GLN A 163 3.73 15.16 -3.16
N THR A 164 4.43 14.87 -4.25
CA THR A 164 5.17 15.86 -5.04
C THR A 164 4.32 16.60 -6.06
N VAL A 165 3.11 16.10 -6.35
CA VAL A 165 2.26 16.67 -7.40
C VAL A 165 1.55 17.92 -6.86
N VAL A 166 1.87 19.07 -7.45
CA VAL A 166 1.29 20.38 -7.14
C VAL A 166 0.11 20.64 -8.05
N ALA A 167 -1.11 20.54 -7.50
CA ALA A 167 -2.35 20.82 -8.20
C ALA A 167 -2.66 22.33 -8.29
N ARG A 168 -2.22 23.12 -7.30
CA ARG A 168 -2.42 24.58 -7.22
C ARG A 168 -1.12 25.24 -6.77
N PRO A 169 -0.42 25.99 -7.64
CA PRO A 169 0.82 26.67 -7.28
C PRO A 169 0.63 27.76 -6.22
N GLU A 170 -0.57 28.33 -6.14
CA GLU A 170 -0.87 29.53 -5.36
C GLU A 170 -1.46 29.24 -3.96
N GLY A 171 -1.54 27.98 -3.51
CA GLY A 171 -2.11 27.70 -2.19
C GLY A 171 -1.83 26.32 -1.62
N GLY A 172 -1.32 26.31 -0.38
CA GLY A 172 -1.15 25.12 0.48
C GLY A 172 0.29 24.66 0.62
N ASP A 173 0.55 23.89 1.69
CA ASP A 173 1.86 23.25 1.90
C ASP A 173 2.04 22.08 0.93
N ILE A 174 3.21 22.04 0.27
CA ILE A 174 3.58 20.94 -0.63
C ILE A 174 3.60 19.62 0.16
N GLY A 175 2.88 18.61 -0.36
CA GLY A 175 2.72 17.32 0.32
C GLY A 175 1.68 17.30 1.44
N GLY A 176 0.98 18.42 1.67
CA GLY A 176 -0.12 18.52 2.61
C GLY A 176 -1.36 17.73 2.19
N VAL A 177 -2.21 17.38 3.17
CA VAL A 177 -3.43 16.56 3.00
C VAL A 177 -4.35 17.10 1.90
N ALA A 178 -4.57 18.42 1.88
CA ALA A 178 -5.47 19.06 0.90
C ALA A 178 -4.94 18.95 -0.54
N GLN A 179 -3.66 19.26 -0.74
CA GLN A 179 -3.01 19.15 -2.06
C GLN A 179 -3.05 17.72 -2.58
N VAL A 180 -2.65 16.75 -1.75
CA VAL A 180 -2.58 15.34 -2.14
C VAL A 180 -3.96 14.78 -2.49
N ARG A 181 -5.01 15.17 -1.75
CA ARG A 181 -6.38 14.81 -2.10
C ARG A 181 -6.83 15.41 -3.41
N GLU A 182 -6.53 16.68 -3.65
CA GLU A 182 -6.93 17.36 -4.87
C GLU A 182 -6.22 16.75 -6.09
N ALA A 183 -4.91 16.53 -6.01
CA ALA A 183 -4.13 15.86 -7.05
C ALA A 183 -4.66 14.45 -7.34
N ALA A 184 -4.90 13.64 -6.30
CA ALA A 184 -5.48 12.30 -6.47
C ALA A 184 -6.86 12.34 -7.11
N ALA A 185 -7.72 13.27 -6.68
CA ALA A 185 -9.07 13.39 -7.22
C ALA A 185 -9.06 13.79 -8.70
N GLN A 186 -8.18 14.71 -9.11
CA GLN A 186 -8.04 15.11 -10.51
C GLN A 186 -7.47 13.99 -11.38
N LEU A 187 -6.38 13.34 -10.92
CA LEU A 187 -5.79 12.20 -11.63
C LEU A 187 -6.75 11.02 -11.74
N ALA A 188 -7.52 10.74 -10.68
CA ALA A 188 -8.54 9.69 -10.69
C ALA A 188 -9.68 9.99 -11.67
N ARG A 189 -10.11 11.25 -11.76
CA ARG A 189 -11.10 11.70 -12.76
C ARG A 189 -10.56 11.53 -14.18
N LEU A 190 -9.31 11.94 -14.41
CA LEU A 190 -8.66 11.83 -15.72
C LEU A 190 -8.51 10.37 -16.15
N ALA A 191 -8.02 9.50 -15.26
CA ALA A 191 -7.88 8.07 -15.49
C ALA A 191 -9.21 7.43 -15.93
N LYS A 192 -10.30 7.71 -15.21
CA LYS A 192 -11.64 7.20 -15.53
C LYS A 192 -12.19 7.73 -16.85
N GLY A 193 -11.97 9.02 -17.15
CA GLY A 193 -12.45 9.65 -18.38
C GLY A 193 -11.71 9.17 -19.64
N LEU A 194 -10.43 8.82 -19.51
CA LEU A 194 -9.57 8.36 -20.61
C LEU A 194 -9.44 6.84 -20.70
N GLU A 195 -10.15 6.08 -19.85
CA GLU A 195 -9.99 4.62 -19.70
C GLU A 195 -8.51 4.19 -19.46
N MET A 196 -7.72 5.08 -18.86
CA MET A 196 -6.30 4.90 -18.56
C MET A 196 -6.14 4.32 -17.15
N THR A 197 -5.32 3.29 -16.99
CA THR A 197 -4.99 2.76 -15.65
C THR A 197 -3.99 3.68 -14.96
N CYS A 198 -4.24 4.06 -13.71
CA CYS A 198 -3.43 5.04 -12.99
C CYS A 198 -2.91 4.48 -11.66
N PHE A 199 -1.59 4.37 -11.52
CA PHE A 199 -0.91 4.04 -10.27
C PHE A 199 -0.49 5.33 -9.56
N LEU A 200 -0.93 5.48 -8.31
CA LEU A 200 -0.57 6.60 -7.45
C LEU A 200 0.30 6.10 -6.31
N VAL A 201 1.55 6.57 -6.22
CA VAL A 201 2.45 6.20 -5.10
C VAL A 201 2.22 7.14 -3.93
N SER A 202 2.16 6.57 -2.73
CA SER A 202 2.08 7.35 -1.50
C SER A 202 2.94 6.72 -0.40
N HIS A 203 3.77 7.55 0.24
CA HIS A 203 4.61 7.13 1.37
C HIS A 203 3.82 7.12 2.68
N ILE A 204 4.02 6.08 3.51
CA ILE A 204 3.51 6.07 4.89
C ILE A 204 4.34 7.05 5.72
N THR A 205 3.67 8.00 6.35
CA THR A 205 4.28 9.05 7.16
C THR A 205 3.94 8.78 8.62
N LYS A 206 4.96 8.64 9.48
CA LYS A 206 4.77 8.36 10.93
C LYS A 206 4.44 9.62 11.74
N GLY A 207 4.73 10.81 11.19
CA GLY A 207 4.65 12.09 11.90
C GLY A 207 3.46 13.00 11.56
N GLY A 208 2.55 12.60 10.66
CA GLY A 208 1.36 13.41 10.31
C GLY A 208 1.61 14.71 9.53
N GLU A 209 2.86 15.17 9.41
CA GLU A 209 3.26 16.36 8.64
C GLU A 209 2.98 16.22 7.13
N PHE A 210 3.04 15.00 6.61
CA PHE A 210 2.77 14.69 5.21
C PHE A 210 1.55 13.79 5.07
N ALA A 211 0.78 13.98 4.01
CA ALA A 211 -0.39 13.15 3.73
C ALA A 211 0.03 11.69 3.51
N GLY A 212 -0.41 10.82 4.42
CA GLY A 212 -0.23 9.37 4.27
C GLY A 212 -1.26 8.76 3.31
N PRO A 213 -1.09 7.49 2.90
CA PRO A 213 -1.92 6.84 1.89
C PRO A 213 -3.40 6.74 2.30
N LYS A 214 -3.67 6.59 3.60
CA LYS A 214 -5.03 6.57 4.18
C LYS A 214 -5.86 7.80 3.84
N THR A 215 -5.20 8.91 3.53
CA THR A 215 -5.84 10.18 3.17
C THR A 215 -6.63 10.10 1.86
N VAL A 216 -6.19 9.25 0.92
CA VAL A 216 -6.72 9.13 -0.44
C VAL A 216 -7.27 7.73 -0.75
N GLU A 217 -7.13 6.78 0.18
CA GLU A 217 -7.60 5.39 0.03
C GLU A 217 -9.09 5.29 -0.37
N HIS A 218 -9.93 6.21 0.09
CA HIS A 218 -11.35 6.24 -0.27
C HIS A 218 -11.62 6.69 -1.72
N LEU A 219 -10.69 7.46 -2.33
CA LEU A 219 -10.82 8.03 -3.68
C LEU A 219 -10.41 7.06 -4.80
N VAL A 220 -9.61 6.03 -4.48
CA VAL A 220 -9.10 5.05 -5.44
C VAL A 220 -9.99 3.81 -5.54
N ASP A 221 -9.83 3.03 -6.61
CA ASP A 221 -10.60 1.79 -6.79
C ASP A 221 -9.93 0.59 -6.11
N VAL A 222 -8.59 0.58 -6.11
CA VAL A 222 -7.76 -0.42 -5.42
C VAL A 222 -6.71 0.29 -4.55
N ALA A 223 -6.45 -0.23 -3.35
CA ALA A 223 -5.35 0.21 -2.51
C ALA A 223 -4.53 -1.00 -2.06
N VAL A 224 -3.23 -0.93 -2.32
CA VAL A 224 -2.25 -1.98 -1.99
C VAL A 224 -1.11 -1.39 -1.17
N TYR A 225 -0.56 -2.17 -0.26
CA TYR A 225 0.53 -1.77 0.63
C TYR A 225 1.69 -2.74 0.54
N LEU A 226 2.87 -2.21 0.24
CA LEU A 226 4.11 -2.96 0.26
C LEU A 226 4.73 -2.87 1.65
N GLU A 227 4.79 -4.01 2.32
CA GLU A 227 5.27 -4.19 3.69
C GLU A 227 6.57 -5.02 3.67
N GLY A 228 7.51 -4.68 4.55
CA GLY A 228 8.75 -5.44 4.72
C GLY A 228 8.72 -6.35 5.94
N THR A 229 9.45 -7.46 5.85
CA THR A 229 9.77 -8.28 7.03
C THR A 229 10.97 -7.70 7.79
N ARG A 230 11.01 -7.82 9.13
CA ARG A 230 12.08 -7.21 9.93
C ARG A 230 13.47 -7.81 9.72
N GLU A 231 13.54 -9.10 9.38
CA GLU A 231 14.80 -9.86 9.34
C GLU A 231 15.11 -10.44 7.96
N GLY A 232 14.52 -9.90 6.89
CA GLY A 232 14.70 -10.47 5.56
C GLY A 232 14.38 -9.54 4.40
N ASP A 233 14.78 -10.00 3.21
CA ASP A 233 14.57 -9.32 1.94
C ASP A 233 13.16 -9.49 1.39
N LEU A 234 12.28 -10.17 2.12
CA LEU A 234 10.91 -10.35 1.71
C LEU A 234 10.11 -9.06 1.80
N ARG A 235 9.26 -8.88 0.79
CA ARG A 235 8.30 -7.80 0.66
C ARG A 235 6.94 -8.42 0.37
N ILE A 236 5.96 -8.08 1.20
CA ILE A 236 4.59 -8.55 1.07
C ILE A 236 3.76 -7.39 0.54
N LEU A 237 3.17 -7.55 -0.63
CA LEU A 237 2.20 -6.63 -1.18
C LEU A 237 0.81 -7.11 -0.82
N ARG A 238 0.08 -6.31 -0.04
CA ARG A 238 -1.25 -6.65 0.47
C ARG A 238 -2.30 -5.74 -0.12
N SER A 239 -3.43 -6.31 -0.55
CA SER A 239 -4.61 -5.51 -0.88
C SER A 239 -5.40 -5.18 0.38
N VAL A 240 -5.73 -3.91 0.61
CA VAL A 240 -6.64 -3.50 1.70
C VAL A 240 -7.99 -3.02 1.16
N LYS A 241 -8.03 -2.63 -0.11
CA LYS A 241 -9.22 -2.23 -0.84
C LYS A 241 -9.10 -2.76 -2.26
N ASN A 242 -10.12 -3.49 -2.72
CA ASN A 242 -10.17 -3.96 -4.10
C ASN A 242 -11.62 -4.00 -4.57
N ARG A 243 -12.01 -3.07 -5.45
CA ARG A 243 -13.35 -3.07 -6.06
C ARG A 243 -13.54 -4.15 -7.12
N PHE A 244 -12.45 -4.82 -7.52
CA PHE A 244 -12.42 -5.72 -8.66
C PHE A 244 -11.96 -7.13 -8.30
N GLY A 245 -11.73 -7.42 -7.03
CA GLY A 245 -11.18 -8.68 -6.56
C GLY A 245 -11.25 -8.79 -5.05
N SER A 246 -10.64 -9.84 -4.50
CA SER A 246 -10.57 -10.04 -3.06
C SER A 246 -9.55 -9.11 -2.41
N THR A 247 -9.83 -8.68 -1.18
CA THR A 247 -8.86 -8.00 -0.30
C THR A 247 -7.99 -8.99 0.47
N ASN A 248 -8.31 -10.28 0.44
CA ASN A 248 -7.55 -11.29 1.18
C ASN A 248 -6.35 -11.82 0.39
N GLU A 249 -6.12 -11.37 -0.84
CA GLU A 249 -4.95 -11.79 -1.62
C GLU A 249 -3.70 -11.02 -1.19
N VAL A 250 -2.58 -11.74 -1.19
CA VAL A 250 -1.23 -11.18 -0.99
C VAL A 250 -0.31 -11.64 -2.12
N ALA A 251 0.63 -10.79 -2.48
CA ALA A 251 1.73 -11.09 -3.40
C ALA A 251 3.04 -11.01 -2.63
N VAL A 252 3.90 -12.02 -2.80
CA VAL A 252 5.15 -12.12 -2.04
C VAL A 252 6.32 -11.94 -3.00
N PHE A 253 7.24 -11.08 -2.62
CA PHE A 253 8.44 -10.77 -3.39
C PHE A 253 9.68 -10.88 -2.52
N GLN A 254 10.82 -11.16 -3.13
CA GLN A 254 12.14 -11.07 -2.51
C GLN A 254 12.92 -9.94 -3.20
N MET A 255 13.51 -9.05 -2.41
CA MET A 255 14.44 -8.04 -2.90
C MET A 255 15.78 -8.71 -3.22
N GLY A 256 16.22 -8.61 -4.46
CA GLY A 256 17.54 -9.05 -4.93
C GLY A 256 18.27 -7.93 -5.67
N GLU A 257 19.43 -8.26 -6.25
CA GLU A 257 20.22 -7.31 -7.03
C GLU A 257 19.48 -6.82 -8.30
N GLU A 258 18.71 -7.73 -8.91
CA GLU A 258 17.88 -7.48 -10.10
C GLU A 258 16.52 -6.83 -9.79
N GLY A 259 16.27 -6.44 -8.53
CA GLY A 259 15.01 -5.84 -8.09
C GLY A 259 14.12 -6.80 -7.30
N LEU A 260 12.80 -6.66 -7.43
CA LEU A 260 11.84 -7.50 -6.72
C LEU A 260 11.47 -8.71 -7.57
N ILE A 261 11.74 -9.90 -7.03
CA ILE A 261 11.51 -11.20 -7.68
C ILE A 261 10.29 -11.86 -7.03
N GLU A 262 9.39 -12.42 -7.85
CA GLU A 262 8.19 -13.11 -7.39
C GLU A 262 8.53 -14.39 -6.60
N VAL A 263 7.88 -14.58 -5.45
CA VAL A 263 7.97 -15.81 -4.65
C VAL A 263 6.64 -16.57 -4.78
N PRO A 264 6.50 -17.49 -5.75
CA PRO A 264 5.23 -18.15 -6.04
C PRO A 264 4.79 -19.10 -4.93
N ASP A 265 5.74 -19.76 -4.26
CA ASP A 265 5.51 -20.63 -3.10
C ASP A 265 6.15 -20.03 -1.84
N PRO A 266 5.46 -19.12 -1.15
CA PRO A 266 5.98 -18.54 0.08
C PRO A 266 5.86 -19.51 1.27
N ALA A 267 5.10 -20.60 1.13
CA ALA A 267 4.85 -21.53 2.23
C ALA A 267 6.13 -22.16 2.74
N THR A 268 7.07 -22.51 1.86
CA THR A 268 8.33 -23.16 2.25
C THR A 268 9.50 -22.21 2.41
N PHE A 269 9.31 -20.90 2.21
CA PHE A 269 10.40 -19.93 2.19
C PHE A 269 11.06 -19.75 3.58
N PHE A 270 10.27 -19.70 4.65
CA PHE A 270 10.77 -19.41 6.00
C PHE A 270 11.25 -20.64 6.76
N VAL A 271 11.01 -21.85 6.23
CA VAL A 271 11.37 -23.11 6.89
C VAL A 271 12.66 -23.63 6.25
N PRO A 272 13.80 -23.59 6.97
CA PRO A 272 15.04 -24.14 6.43
C PRO A 272 14.91 -25.65 6.27
N ARG A 273 14.90 -26.12 5.01
CA ARG A 273 14.66 -27.54 4.65
C ARG A 273 15.71 -28.50 5.21
N ASP A 274 16.94 -28.02 5.44
CA ASP A 274 18.09 -28.85 5.81
C ASP A 274 18.49 -28.72 7.28
N ARG A 275 17.67 -28.07 8.13
CA ARG A 275 18.00 -27.87 9.55
C ARG A 275 17.45 -29.02 10.40
N PRO A 276 18.27 -29.70 11.22
CA PRO A 276 17.76 -30.73 12.12
C PRO A 276 16.84 -30.11 13.17
N ALA A 277 15.85 -30.89 13.64
CA ALA A 277 14.94 -30.48 14.70
C ALA A 277 15.72 -30.04 15.95
N ARG A 278 15.28 -28.93 16.56
CA ARG A 278 15.91 -28.36 17.76
C ARG A 278 14.86 -28.22 18.87
N PRO A 279 15.22 -28.48 20.13
CA PRO A 279 14.38 -28.13 21.26
C PRO A 279 13.96 -26.67 21.18
N GLY A 280 12.68 -26.41 21.42
CA GLY A 280 12.14 -25.05 21.38
C GLY A 280 11.75 -24.54 19.99
N ALA A 281 11.83 -25.34 18.93
CA ALA A 281 11.36 -24.93 17.60
C ALA A 281 10.06 -25.67 17.21
N ALA A 282 9.08 -24.94 16.70
CA ALA A 282 7.84 -25.50 16.14
C ALA A 282 7.45 -24.78 14.85
N VAL A 283 7.21 -25.54 13.78
CA VAL A 283 6.74 -24.99 12.50
C VAL A 283 5.22 -25.02 12.49
N VAL A 284 4.60 -23.88 12.16
CA VAL A 284 3.14 -23.73 12.12
C VAL A 284 2.71 -23.14 10.78
N PRO A 285 1.70 -23.71 10.10
CA PRO A 285 1.05 -23.04 9.00
C PRO A 285 0.20 -21.88 9.53
N VAL A 286 0.42 -20.69 8.98
CA VAL A 286 -0.39 -19.50 9.21
C VAL A 286 -0.90 -18.95 7.89
N LEU A 287 -2.08 -18.32 7.89
CA LEU A 287 -2.67 -17.68 6.74
C LEU A 287 -2.35 -16.18 6.75
N GLU A 288 -1.62 -15.76 5.72
CA GLU A 288 -1.42 -14.36 5.39
C GLU A 288 -2.39 -13.99 4.26
N GLY A 289 -3.57 -13.50 4.64
CA GLY A 289 -4.68 -13.39 3.69
C GLY A 289 -5.20 -14.78 3.29
N THR A 290 -5.11 -15.15 2.01
CA THR A 290 -5.43 -16.50 1.50
C THR A 290 -4.22 -17.41 1.38
N ARG A 291 -3.00 -16.91 1.66
CA ARG A 291 -1.78 -17.71 1.47
C ARG A 291 -1.33 -18.40 2.74
N PRO A 292 -1.11 -19.73 2.69
CA PRO A 292 -0.40 -20.41 3.76
C PRO A 292 1.08 -20.01 3.71
N LEU A 293 1.58 -19.56 4.87
CA LEU A 293 2.99 -19.38 5.18
C LEU A 293 3.34 -20.38 6.28
N LEU A 294 4.42 -21.15 6.12
CA LEU A 294 4.95 -21.91 7.26
C LEU A 294 5.89 -21.00 8.03
N VAL A 295 5.60 -20.77 9.31
CA VAL A 295 6.43 -19.96 10.19
C VAL A 295 7.03 -20.82 11.29
N GLU A 296 8.31 -20.61 11.59
CA GLU A 296 8.97 -21.27 12.71
C GLU A 296 8.84 -20.40 13.96
N ILE A 297 8.20 -20.95 14.99
CA ILE A 297 8.15 -20.38 16.34
C ILE A 297 9.32 -20.92 17.13
N GLN A 298 10.11 -20.01 17.70
CA GLN A 298 11.29 -20.33 18.49
C GLN A 298 11.07 -19.91 19.94
N ALA A 299 11.30 -20.84 20.86
CA ALA A 299 11.17 -20.67 22.29
C ALA A 299 12.49 -21.00 22.99
N LEU A 300 12.90 -20.13 23.91
CA LEU A 300 13.94 -20.39 24.88
C LEU A 300 13.35 -20.22 26.28
N VAL A 301 13.25 -21.33 27.00
CA VAL A 301 12.78 -21.37 28.38
C VAL A 301 13.98 -21.69 29.28
N ALA A 302 14.28 -20.80 30.22
CA ALA A 302 15.42 -20.94 31.12
C ALA A 302 15.01 -20.70 32.57
N PRO A 303 15.64 -21.37 33.56
CA PRO A 303 15.42 -21.06 34.97
C PRO A 303 15.74 -19.60 35.25
N SER A 304 14.82 -18.89 35.92
CA SER A 304 15.09 -17.50 36.29
C SER A 304 16.13 -17.47 37.42
N MET A 305 17.18 -16.66 37.28
CA MET A 305 18.33 -16.66 38.21
C MET A 305 18.06 -15.93 39.54
N GLY A 306 16.80 -15.81 39.96
CA GLY A 306 16.40 -15.39 41.30
C GLY A 306 16.39 -13.87 41.57
N TYR A 307 16.78 -13.03 40.61
CA TYR A 307 16.75 -11.57 40.76
C TYR A 307 15.54 -10.96 40.03
N GLY A 308 14.39 -10.92 40.70
CA GLY A 308 13.20 -10.22 40.24
C GLY A 308 12.14 -11.11 39.56
N PRO A 309 11.09 -10.49 38.98
CA PRO A 309 10.06 -11.25 38.28
C PRO A 309 10.63 -11.91 37.01
N PRO A 310 10.19 -13.13 36.66
CA PRO A 310 10.65 -13.83 35.48
C PRO A 310 10.46 -13.00 34.20
N GLN A 311 11.46 -13.03 33.34
CA GLN A 311 11.47 -12.29 32.09
C GLN A 311 10.55 -12.96 31.06
N ARG A 312 9.74 -12.16 30.38
CA ARG A 312 8.91 -12.61 29.26
C ARG A 312 9.13 -11.67 28.09
N ARG A 313 9.81 -12.16 27.03
CA ARG A 313 10.11 -11.35 25.84
C ARG A 313 9.57 -12.03 24.60
N MET A 314 8.89 -11.25 23.77
CA MET A 314 8.22 -11.73 22.57
C MET A 314 8.66 -10.89 21.37
N ALA A 315 8.98 -11.54 20.25
CA ALA A 315 9.21 -10.91 18.96
C ALA A 315 8.27 -11.52 17.93
N GLY A 316 7.42 -10.70 17.29
CA GLY A 316 6.48 -11.17 16.28
C GLY A 316 5.19 -11.83 16.80
N LEU A 317 5.01 -11.90 18.13
CA LEU A 317 3.82 -12.45 18.79
C LEU A 317 3.20 -11.44 19.76
N ASP A 318 1.88 -11.53 19.95
CA ASP A 318 1.17 -10.72 20.93
C ASP A 318 1.47 -11.18 22.37
N PHE A 319 1.91 -10.24 23.21
CA PHE A 319 2.30 -10.54 24.59
C PHE A 319 1.15 -11.05 25.45
N ASN A 320 -0.05 -10.47 25.31
CA ASN A 320 -1.20 -10.85 26.12
C ASN A 320 -1.67 -12.26 25.79
N ARG A 321 -1.71 -12.59 24.49
CA ARG A 321 -2.05 -13.93 24.02
C ARG A 321 -1.07 -14.96 24.55
N VAL A 322 0.24 -14.73 24.41
CA VAL A 322 1.26 -15.66 24.92
C VAL A 322 1.13 -15.83 26.44
N SER A 323 0.87 -14.74 27.18
CA SER A 323 0.69 -14.81 28.64
C SER A 323 -0.46 -15.74 29.04
N VAL A 324 -1.58 -15.71 28.31
CA VAL A 324 -2.70 -16.64 28.50
C VAL A 324 -2.27 -18.08 28.18
N LEU A 325 -1.55 -18.29 27.08
CA LEU A 325 -1.06 -19.63 26.71
C LEU A 325 -0.13 -20.23 27.77
N LEU A 326 0.79 -19.44 28.33
CA LEU A 326 1.67 -19.88 29.42
C LEU A 326 0.86 -20.30 30.66
N ALA A 327 -0.17 -19.52 31.03
CA ALA A 327 -1.06 -19.86 32.14
C ALA A 327 -1.88 -21.14 31.88
N VAL A 328 -2.30 -21.37 30.62
CA VAL A 328 -2.97 -22.62 30.22
C VAL A 328 -2.03 -23.80 30.33
N ILE A 329 -0.79 -23.69 29.85
CA ILE A 329 0.22 -24.75 29.96
C ILE A 329 0.45 -25.11 31.44
N GLU A 330 0.65 -24.12 32.31
CA GLU A 330 0.89 -24.36 33.74
C GLU A 330 -0.32 -25.01 34.43
N LYS A 331 -1.52 -24.45 34.22
CA LYS A 331 -2.74 -24.93 34.90
C LYS A 331 -3.27 -26.25 34.38
N ARG A 332 -3.15 -26.52 33.07
CA ARG A 332 -3.77 -27.69 32.42
C ARG A 332 -2.80 -28.82 32.12
N LEU A 333 -1.54 -28.50 31.84
CA LEU A 333 -0.51 -29.48 31.49
C LEU A 333 0.47 -29.74 32.64
N GLY A 334 0.36 -29.01 33.75
CA GLY A 334 1.15 -29.23 34.96
C GLY A 334 2.63 -28.87 34.81
N ALA A 335 3.01 -28.08 33.80
CA ALA A 335 4.38 -27.64 33.60
C ALA A 335 4.66 -26.38 34.44
N HIS A 336 5.68 -26.42 35.30
CA HIS A 336 6.02 -25.32 36.20
C HIS A 336 6.81 -24.21 35.48
N ILE A 337 6.10 -23.31 34.77
CA ILE A 337 6.70 -22.22 33.97
C ILE A 337 6.67 -20.88 34.74
N GLY A 338 5.93 -20.80 35.85
CA GLY A 338 5.79 -19.58 36.64
C GLY A 338 7.11 -18.98 37.17
N ALA A 339 8.18 -19.78 37.27
CA ALA A 339 9.51 -19.37 37.77
C ALA A 339 10.61 -19.39 36.69
N THR A 340 10.25 -19.49 35.41
CA THR A 340 11.20 -19.53 34.29
C THR A 340 11.10 -18.28 33.44
N ASP A 341 12.25 -17.84 32.92
CA ASP A 341 12.31 -16.82 31.88
C ASP A 341 11.88 -17.45 30.54
N VAL A 342 11.05 -16.74 29.77
CA VAL A 342 10.51 -17.20 28.49
C VAL A 342 10.81 -16.16 27.41
N TYR A 343 11.56 -16.58 26.40
CA TYR A 343 11.82 -15.80 25.20
C TYR A 343 11.18 -16.51 24.02
N LEU A 344 10.31 -15.82 23.28
CA LEU A 344 9.69 -16.34 22.07
C LEU A 344 9.92 -15.40 20.89
N ALA A 345 10.15 -15.98 19.72
CA ALA A 345 10.29 -15.26 18.47
C ALA A 345 9.61 -16.01 17.32
N VAL A 346 9.07 -15.28 16.36
CA VAL A 346 8.74 -15.82 15.04
C VAL A 346 9.95 -15.63 14.14
N ALA A 347 10.48 -16.72 13.57
CA ALA A 347 11.60 -16.66 12.64
C ALA A 347 11.26 -15.83 11.39
N GLY A 348 12.25 -15.14 10.84
CA GLY A 348 12.08 -14.27 9.66
C GLY A 348 11.48 -12.90 9.98
N GLY A 349 11.35 -12.55 11.27
CA GLY A 349 10.90 -11.23 11.69
C GLY A 349 9.46 -10.89 11.30
N LEU A 350 8.61 -11.90 11.14
CA LEU A 350 7.19 -11.76 10.84
C LEU A 350 6.39 -11.38 12.09
N GLU A 351 5.33 -10.59 11.92
CA GLU A 351 4.31 -10.43 12.96
C GLU A 351 3.12 -11.34 12.66
N VAL A 352 2.86 -12.30 13.55
CA VAL A 352 1.77 -13.27 13.39
C VAL A 352 0.67 -12.96 14.38
N ARG A 353 -0.54 -12.73 13.87
CA ARG A 353 -1.74 -12.43 14.68
C ARG A 353 -2.78 -13.54 14.63
N GLU A 354 -2.59 -14.54 13.78
CA GLU A 354 -3.54 -15.61 13.58
C GLU A 354 -3.60 -16.55 14.81
N PRO A 355 -4.80 -16.93 15.28
CA PRO A 355 -4.95 -17.89 16.40
C PRO A 355 -4.38 -19.29 16.13
N ALA A 356 -4.19 -19.68 14.86
CA ALA A 356 -3.61 -20.97 14.50
C ALA A 356 -2.19 -21.18 15.07
N VAL A 357 -1.49 -20.08 15.38
CA VAL A 357 -0.13 -20.11 15.96
C VAL A 357 -0.08 -20.66 17.39
N ASP A 358 -1.20 -20.64 18.11
CA ASP A 358 -1.26 -20.89 19.56
C ASP A 358 -0.72 -22.27 19.93
N LEU A 359 -1.10 -23.31 19.16
CA LEU A 359 -0.62 -24.67 19.41
C LEU A 359 0.90 -24.78 19.19
N GLY A 360 1.44 -24.10 18.19
CA GLY A 360 2.87 -24.08 17.93
C GLY A 360 3.66 -23.35 19.00
N VAL A 361 3.13 -22.24 19.53
CA VAL A 361 3.71 -21.55 20.70
C VAL A 361 3.76 -22.51 21.89
N CYS A 362 2.66 -23.20 22.21
CA CYS A 362 2.65 -24.17 23.30
C CYS A 362 3.65 -25.32 23.07
N ALA A 363 3.72 -25.87 21.86
CA ALA A 363 4.65 -26.93 21.50
C ALA A 363 6.11 -26.49 21.62
N ALA A 364 6.45 -25.30 21.12
CA ALA A 364 7.79 -24.73 21.23
C ALA A 364 8.19 -24.53 22.70
N VAL A 365 7.33 -23.90 23.52
CA VAL A 365 7.60 -23.69 24.95
C VAL A 365 7.83 -25.02 25.68
N LEU A 366 6.95 -26.01 25.48
CA LEU A 366 7.07 -27.32 26.11
C LEU A 366 8.30 -28.10 25.62
N SER A 367 8.67 -27.94 24.35
CA SER A 367 9.86 -28.55 23.78
C SER A 367 11.15 -27.90 24.28
N SER A 368 11.11 -26.62 24.68
CA SER A 368 12.27 -25.89 25.23
C SER A 368 12.47 -26.19 26.72
N LEU A 369 11.36 -26.45 27.43
CA LEU A 369 11.37 -26.77 28.86
C LEU A 369 11.88 -28.19 29.16
N ARG A 370 11.72 -29.12 28.23
CA ARG A 370 12.17 -30.52 28.33
C ARG A 370 13.55 -30.68 27.70
#